data_AF-A0A8T7AXB1-F1
#
_entry.id   AF-A0A8T7AXB1-F1
#
_cell.length_a   1.000
_cell.length_b   1.000
_cell.length_c   1.000
_cell.angle_alpha   90.00
_cell.angle_beta   90.00
_cell.angle_gamma   90.00
#
_symmetry.space_group_name_H-M   'P 1'
#
loop_
_entity.id
_entity.type
_entity.pdbx_description
1 polymer ?
#
loop_
_entity_poly.entity_id
_entity_poly.type
_entity_poly.pdbx_seq_one_letter_code
_entity_poly.pdbx_strand_id
1 'polypeptide(L)'
;MYRYLPLLLLSMATVVAHAGDAEAGRLKAKVCAGCHGPDGVSLNEQWPNLAGQKEAYLVKTLVGYRDGDRTDATMAPMAKNLSDEDIADLAAYYANL
;
A
#
# COMPACT_ATOMS: atom_id res chain seq x y z
N MET A 1 -56.34 5.83 -13.86
CA MET A 1 -55.08 6.40 -13.32
C MET A 1 -54.49 5.42 -12.31
N TYR A 2 -53.61 4.50 -12.72
CA TYR A 2 -52.75 3.75 -11.79
C TYR A 2 -51.39 3.59 -12.47
N ARG A 3 -50.42 4.37 -12.01
CA ARG A 3 -49.06 4.41 -12.54
C ARG A 3 -48.20 3.53 -11.63
N TYR A 4 -47.80 2.36 -12.12
CA TYR A 4 -46.88 1.46 -11.41
C TYR A 4 -45.47 2.06 -11.45
N LEU A 5 -44.93 2.40 -10.29
CA LEU A 5 -43.53 2.82 -10.12
C LEU A 5 -42.71 1.59 -9.73
N PRO A 6 -41.74 1.13 -10.54
CA PRO A 6 -40.94 -0.03 -10.19
C PRO A 6 -39.96 0.37 -9.08
N LEU A 7 -40.00 -0.34 -7.96
CA LEU A 7 -39.06 -0.20 -6.86
C LEU A 7 -37.70 -0.75 -7.33
N LEU A 8 -36.78 0.16 -7.63
CA LEU A 8 -35.43 -0.17 -8.06
C LEU A 8 -34.63 -0.65 -6.83
N LEU A 9 -34.43 -1.96 -6.72
CA LEU A 9 -33.58 -2.57 -5.70
C LEU A 9 -32.11 -2.25 -6.03
N LEU A 10 -31.55 -1.29 -5.29
CA LEU A 10 -30.13 -0.95 -5.36
C LEU A 10 -29.33 -2.04 -4.62
N SER A 11 -28.67 -2.93 -5.36
CA SER A 11 -27.74 -3.91 -4.79
C SER A 11 -26.49 -3.20 -4.28
N MET A 12 -26.28 -3.15 -2.96
CA MET A 12 -25.00 -2.75 -2.37
C MET A 12 -23.97 -3.85 -2.63
N ALA A 13 -23.01 -3.59 -3.52
CA ALA A 13 -21.81 -4.41 -3.62
C ALA A 13 -20.91 -4.10 -2.43
N THR A 14 -20.70 -5.08 -1.55
CA THR A 14 -19.74 -4.98 -0.46
C THR A 14 -18.33 -4.98 -1.05
N VAL A 15 -17.65 -3.83 -1.03
CA VAL A 15 -16.21 -3.78 -1.28
C VAL A 15 -15.52 -4.36 -0.06
N VAL A 16 -15.08 -5.61 -0.16
CA VAL A 16 -14.22 -6.22 0.86
C VAL A 16 -12.82 -5.67 0.62
N ALA A 17 -12.34 -4.81 1.50
CA ALA A 17 -10.92 -4.45 1.52
C ALA A 17 -10.11 -5.72 1.80
N HIS A 18 -9.30 -6.16 0.84
CA HIS A 18 -8.33 -7.22 1.08
C HIS A 18 -7.24 -6.68 2.01
N ALA A 19 -7.02 -7.32 3.15
CA ALA A 19 -5.82 -7.09 3.95
C ALA A 19 -4.60 -7.59 3.16
N GLY A 20 -3.47 -6.88 3.24
CA GLY A 20 -2.25 -7.29 2.54
C GLY A 20 -1.69 -8.62 3.04
N ASP A 21 -1.04 -9.38 2.17
CA ASP A 21 -0.30 -10.60 2.51
C ASP A 21 1.15 -10.23 2.88
N ALA A 22 1.46 -10.33 4.18
CA ALA A 22 2.79 -10.00 4.69
C ALA A 22 3.91 -10.92 4.16
N GLU A 23 3.61 -12.17 3.82
CA GLU A 23 4.60 -13.09 3.25
C GLU A 23 4.87 -12.76 1.77
N ALA A 24 3.82 -12.46 1.01
CA ALA A 24 3.98 -11.93 -0.34
C ALA A 24 4.76 -10.60 -0.33
N GLY A 25 4.46 -9.72 0.64
CA GLY A 25 5.15 -8.46 0.87
C GLY A 25 6.64 -8.66 1.15
N ARG A 26 7.00 -9.61 2.02
CA ARG A 26 8.39 -9.97 2.32
C ARG A 26 9.18 -10.34 1.06
N LEU A 27 8.58 -11.12 0.16
CA LEU A 27 9.22 -11.53 -1.09
C LEU A 27 9.44 -10.36 -2.05
N LYS A 28 8.51 -9.41 -2.10
CA LYS A 28 8.58 -8.18 -2.93
C LYS A 28 9.52 -7.13 -2.34
N ALA A 29 9.67 -7.08 -1.01
CA ALA A 29 10.47 -6.09 -0.29
C ALA A 29 11.99 -6.18 -0.52
N LYS A 30 12.49 -7.19 -1.26
CA LYS A 30 13.92 -7.40 -1.51
C LYS A 30 14.64 -6.16 -2.07
N VAL A 31 13.99 -5.42 -2.97
CA VAL A 31 14.57 -4.19 -3.53
C VAL A 31 14.52 -3.02 -2.53
N CYS A 32 13.47 -2.97 -1.71
CA CYS A 32 13.26 -1.95 -0.68
C CYS A 32 14.32 -2.05 0.43
N ALA A 33 14.74 -3.27 0.77
CA ALA A 33 15.76 -3.56 1.76
C ALA A 33 17.14 -2.94 1.43
N GLY A 34 17.41 -2.64 0.16
CA GLY A 34 18.66 -1.98 -0.24
C GLY A 34 18.85 -0.59 0.38
N CYS A 35 17.74 0.11 0.67
CA CYS A 35 17.75 1.43 1.29
C CYS A 35 17.16 1.43 2.70
N HIS A 36 16.08 0.68 2.92
CA HIS A 36 15.38 0.67 4.19
C HIS A 36 15.87 -0.41 5.16
N GLY A 37 16.89 -1.18 4.77
CA GLY A 37 17.45 -2.27 5.55
C GLY A 37 16.65 -3.57 5.43
N PRO A 38 17.30 -4.73 5.67
CA PRO A 38 16.66 -6.05 5.55
C PRO A 38 15.47 -6.22 6.52
N ASP A 39 15.58 -5.63 7.71
CA ASP A 39 14.56 -5.69 8.76
C ASP A 39 13.76 -4.38 8.85
N GLY A 40 13.76 -3.55 7.79
CA GLY A 40 13.07 -2.25 7.80
C GLY A 40 13.71 -1.21 8.72
N VAL A 41 14.94 -1.44 9.18
CA VAL A 41 15.77 -0.48 9.92
C VAL A 41 16.95 -0.08 9.04
N SER A 42 16.99 1.19 8.62
CA SER A 42 18.04 1.67 7.72
C SER A 42 19.36 1.90 8.48
N LEU A 43 20.47 1.70 7.77
CA LEU A 43 21.81 2.07 8.22
C LEU A 43 22.17 3.52 7.86
N ASN A 44 21.33 4.20 7.07
CA ASN A 44 21.52 5.59 6.66
C ASN A 44 20.44 6.46 7.30
N GLU A 45 20.84 7.50 8.04
CA GLU A 45 19.94 8.42 8.73
C GLU A 45 18.97 9.17 7.80
N GLN A 46 19.31 9.30 6.51
CA GLN A 46 18.46 9.95 5.51
C GLN A 46 17.34 9.04 5.00
N TRP A 47 17.47 7.72 5.18
CA TRP A 47 16.48 6.76 4.72
C TRP A 47 15.63 6.30 5.90
N PRO A 48 14.30 6.50 5.85
CA PRO A 48 13.45 6.24 7.00
C PRO A 48 13.37 4.74 7.32
N ASN A 49 13.25 4.45 8.61
CA ASN A 49 12.86 3.12 9.09
C ASN A 49 11.39 2.85 8.72
N LEU A 50 11.12 1.62 8.31
CA LEU A 50 9.80 1.13 7.93
C LEU A 50 9.24 0.12 8.95
N ALA A 51 10.11 -0.56 9.71
CA ALA A 51 9.70 -1.55 10.70
C ALA A 51 8.72 -0.97 11.74
N GLY A 52 7.66 -1.70 12.03
CA GLY A 52 6.61 -1.32 12.98
C GLY A 52 5.79 -0.08 12.58
N GLN A 53 5.96 0.44 11.36
CA GLN A 53 5.19 1.59 10.90
C GLN A 53 3.72 1.21 10.68
N LYS A 54 2.81 2.17 10.82
CA LYS A 54 1.37 1.91 10.60
C LYS A 54 1.13 1.49 9.15
N GLU A 55 0.53 0.33 8.95
CA GLU A 55 0.20 -0.21 7.63
C GLU A 55 -0.54 0.81 6.75
N ALA A 56 -1.60 1.43 7.28
CA ALA A 56 -2.36 2.46 6.56
C ALA A 56 -1.51 3.67 6.14
N TYR A 57 -0.50 4.04 6.94
CA TYR A 57 0.43 5.11 6.58
C TYR A 57 1.38 4.68 5.46
N LEU A 58 1.87 3.44 5.49
CA LEU A 58 2.71 2.89 4.43
C LEU A 58 1.93 2.80 3.11
N VAL A 59 0.69 2.28 3.14
CA VAL A 59 -0.20 2.27 1.96
C VAL A 59 -0.37 3.67 1.41
N LYS A 60 -0.82 4.62 2.23
CA LYS A 60 -1.02 6.02 1.81
C LYS A 60 0.25 6.64 1.22
N THR A 61 1.40 6.34 1.80
CA THR A 61 2.69 6.88 1.36
C THR A 61 3.11 6.33 0.01
N LEU A 62 3.03 5.00 -0.17
CA LEU A 62 3.39 4.35 -1.42
C LEU A 62 2.43 4.74 -2.56
N VAL A 63 1.12 4.79 -2.30
CA VAL A 63 0.12 5.31 -3.26
C VAL A 63 0.46 6.75 -3.63
N GLY A 64 0.75 7.59 -2.63
CA GLY A 64 1.11 8.98 -2.89
C GLY A 64 2.35 9.13 -3.78
N TYR A 65 3.37 8.28 -3.59
CA TYR A 65 4.54 8.27 -4.47
C TYR A 65 4.24 7.77 -5.89
N ARG A 66 3.42 6.73 -6.03
CA ARG A 66 3.02 6.14 -7.32
C ARG A 66 2.20 7.11 -8.17
N ASP A 67 1.24 7.77 -7.52
CA ASP A 67 0.21 8.59 -8.16
C ASP A 67 0.66 10.05 -8.31
N GLY A 68 1.70 10.46 -7.56
CA GLY A 68 2.35 11.77 -7.67
C GLY A 68 1.91 12.79 -6.62
N ASP A 69 1.01 12.43 -5.70
CA ASP A 69 0.59 13.27 -4.58
C ASP A 69 1.72 13.52 -3.57
N ARG A 70 2.69 12.60 -3.52
CA ARG A 70 3.91 12.74 -2.73
C ARG A 70 5.11 12.64 -3.67
N THR A 71 5.98 13.63 -3.64
CA THR A 71 7.14 13.70 -4.53
C THR A 71 8.43 13.40 -3.80
N ASP A 72 9.21 12.47 -4.34
CA ASP A 72 10.61 12.25 -3.98
C ASP A 72 11.35 11.66 -5.19
N ALA A 73 12.55 12.15 -5.48
CA ALA A 73 13.29 11.75 -6.68
C ALA A 73 13.71 10.27 -6.67
N THR A 74 13.80 9.66 -5.49
CA THR A 74 14.19 8.26 -5.32
C THR A 74 12.97 7.36 -5.22
N MET A 75 12.01 7.70 -4.36
CA MET A 75 10.86 6.82 -4.06
C MET A 75 9.75 6.86 -5.12
N ALA A 76 9.57 7.94 -5.87
CA ALA A 76 8.54 7.98 -6.91
C ALA A 76 8.79 6.94 -8.03
N PRO A 77 10.01 6.79 -8.58
CA PRO A 77 10.32 5.70 -9.51
C PRO A 77 10.13 4.30 -8.90
N MET A 78 10.46 4.13 -7.61
CA MET A 78 10.32 2.84 -6.91
C MET A 78 8.86 2.42 -6.77
N ALA A 79 7.97 3.37 -6.48
CA ALA A 79 6.54 3.10 -6.30
C ALA A 79 5.78 3.00 -7.63
N LYS A 80 6.35 3.49 -8.74
CA LYS A 80 5.61 3.76 -9.97
C LYS A 80 4.86 2.56 -10.57
N ASN A 81 5.45 1.37 -10.45
CA ASN A 81 4.91 0.15 -11.03
C ASN A 81 4.25 -0.78 -10.00
N LEU A 82 4.08 -0.33 -8.75
CA LEU A 82 3.42 -1.14 -7.73
C LEU A 82 1.90 -1.14 -7.97
N SER A 83 1.32 -2.33 -8.04
CA SER A 83 -0.13 -2.49 -7.99
C SER A 83 -0.67 -2.15 -6.60
N ASP A 84 -1.99 -1.97 -6.47
CA ASP A 84 -2.61 -1.78 -5.15
C ASP A 84 -2.36 -2.97 -4.22
N GLU A 85 -2.33 -4.19 -4.78
CA GLU A 85 -2.00 -5.42 -4.06
C GLU A 85 -0.55 -5.41 -3.58
N ASP A 86 0.42 -5.06 -4.45
CA ASP A 86 1.82 -4.96 -4.03
C ASP A 86 2.01 -3.93 -2.90
N ILE A 87 1.31 -2.80 -2.96
CA ILE A 87 1.36 -1.78 -1.92
C ILE A 87 0.78 -2.31 -0.60
N ALA A 88 -0.37 -2.99 -0.65
CA ALA A 88 -0.99 -3.58 0.52
C ALA A 88 -0.07 -4.64 1.16
N ASP A 89 0.50 -5.54 0.36
CA ASP A 89 1.41 -6.59 0.80
C ASP A 89 2.69 -6.01 1.44
N LEU A 90 3.34 -5.04 0.78
CA LEU A 90 4.54 -4.38 1.29
C LEU A 90 4.24 -3.64 2.61
N ALA A 91 3.11 -2.95 2.69
CA ALA A 91 2.69 -2.26 3.88
C ALA A 91 2.41 -3.23 5.04
N ALA A 92 1.70 -4.34 4.77
CA ALA A 92 1.43 -5.38 5.75
C ALA A 92 2.74 -6.01 6.26
N TYR A 93 3.69 -6.30 5.37
CA TYR A 93 4.99 -6.83 5.75
C TYR A 93 5.72 -5.91 6.73
N TYR A 94 6.00 -4.66 6.33
CA TYR A 94 6.78 -3.73 7.15
C TYR A 94 6.09 -3.33 8.45
N ALA A 95 4.75 -3.30 8.48
CA ALA A 95 3.99 -3.02 9.69
C ALA A 95 4.07 -4.14 10.75
N ASN A 96 4.38 -5.38 10.33
CA ASN A 96 4.52 -6.54 11.19
C ASN A 96 5.98 -6.88 11.55
N LEU A 97 6.94 -6.05 11.11
CA LEU A 97 8.33 -6.11 11.56
C LEU A 97 8.55 -5.37 12.89
#